data_AF-T1CVH8-F1
#
_entry.id   AF-T1CVH8-F1
#
_cell.length_a   1.000
_cell.length_b   1.000
_cell.length_c   1.000
_cell.angle_alpha   90.00
_cell.angle_beta   90.00
_cell.angle_gamma   90.00
#
_symmetry.space_group_name_H-M   'P 1'
#
loop_
_entity.id
_entity.type
_entity.pdbx_description
1 polymer ?
#
loop_
_entity_poly.entity_id
_entity_poly.type
_entity_poly.pdbx_seq_one_letter_code
_entity_poly.pdbx_strand_id
1 'polypeptide(L)'
;MDEVAPTPSQVRAVLAKAPLRNRVVCGLMAYSGVRPEVLGNYLGDDGLTLGDFPELDLSGADPKFRKMPALVVVRESISKAGHAYLTFAATPACRAIEDYLKFRLADGEKLTRASDLVTTGRGRRPFLRTMNISEGVRATFRSLGMRDRPYVLRVYFETRLGIAEGQGKVAHRFVVHWGGHMGDITAR
;
A
#
# COMPACT_ATOMS: atom_id res chain seq x y z
N MET A 1 1.14 24.75 -3.58
CA MET A 1 0.26 24.63 -2.39
C MET A 1 0.58 23.27 -1.81
N ASP A 2 1.23 23.25 -0.65
CA ASP A 2 1.58 21.99 0.00
C ASP A 2 0.30 21.28 0.42
N GLU A 3 0.18 19.99 0.11
CA GLU A 3 -0.97 19.18 0.50
C GLU A 3 -1.00 19.07 2.03
N VAL A 4 -2.13 19.41 2.66
CA VAL A 4 -2.31 19.26 4.11
C VAL A 4 -2.62 17.79 4.43
N ALA A 5 -1.83 17.18 5.31
CA ALA A 5 -2.04 15.80 5.72
C ALA A 5 -3.46 15.60 6.30
N PRO A 6 -4.23 14.59 5.84
CA PRO A 6 -5.53 14.28 6.44
C PRO A 6 -5.34 13.85 7.89
N THR A 7 -6.34 14.13 8.71
CA THR A 7 -6.36 13.68 10.11
C THR A 7 -6.54 12.15 10.20
N PRO A 8 -6.17 11.52 11.34
CA PRO A 8 -6.41 10.09 11.54
C PRO A 8 -7.88 9.68 11.39
N SER A 9 -8.84 10.54 11.75
CA SER A 9 -10.27 10.27 11.56
C SER A 9 -10.67 10.31 10.08
N GLN A 10 -10.14 11.25 9.30
CA GLN A 10 -10.36 11.29 7.85
C GLN A 10 -9.79 10.05 7.15
N VAL A 11 -8.57 9.62 7.51
CA VAL A 11 -8.00 8.37 6.97
C VAL A 11 -8.86 7.16 7.33
N ARG A 12 -9.35 7.06 8.57
CA ARG A 12 -10.28 5.99 8.97
C ARG A 12 -11.58 6.03 8.16
N ALA A 13 -12.14 7.21 7.91
CA ALA A 13 -13.35 7.38 7.09
C ALA A 13 -13.13 6.94 5.63
N VAL A 14 -11.98 7.31 5.05
CA VAL A 14 -11.55 6.84 3.71
C VAL A 14 -11.55 5.32 3.66
N LEU A 15 -10.89 4.65 4.60
CA LEU A 15 -10.80 3.19 4.60
C LEU A 15 -12.16 2.52 4.82
N ALA A 16 -12.99 3.06 5.72
CA ALA A 16 -14.33 2.54 5.96
C ALA A 16 -15.21 2.61 4.70
N LYS A 17 -15.15 3.73 3.97
CA LYS A 17 -15.98 3.97 2.77
C LYS A 17 -15.43 3.32 1.50
N ALA A 18 -14.12 3.09 1.44
CA ALA A 18 -13.47 2.50 0.27
C ALA A 18 -14.03 1.10 -0.05
N PRO A 19 -14.35 0.81 -1.32
CA PRO A 19 -14.57 -0.57 -1.78
C PRO A 19 -13.38 -1.46 -1.44
N LEU A 20 -13.58 -2.77 -1.22
CA LEU A 20 -12.55 -3.71 -0.75
C LEU A 20 -11.20 -3.53 -1.44
N ARG A 21 -11.19 -3.51 -2.78
CA ARG A 21 -9.99 -3.29 -3.59
C ARG A 21 -9.30 -1.95 -3.29
N ASN A 22 -10.06 -0.86 -3.26
CA ASN A 22 -9.52 0.48 -3.01
C ASN A 22 -9.12 0.66 -1.54
N ARG A 23 -9.72 -0.09 -0.61
CA ARG A 23 -9.35 -0.09 0.80
C ARG A 23 -7.92 -0.59 0.99
N VAL A 24 -7.52 -1.64 0.27
CA VAL A 24 -6.12 -2.12 0.22
C VAL A 24 -5.19 -1.01 -0.27
N VAL A 25 -5.53 -0.41 -1.42
CA VAL A 25 -4.75 0.69 -2.01
C VAL A 25 -4.58 1.86 -1.04
N CYS A 26 -5.69 2.37 -0.50
CA CYS A 26 -5.68 3.49 0.43
C CYS A 26 -4.92 3.14 1.73
N GLY A 27 -5.09 1.91 2.23
CA GLY A 27 -4.43 1.43 3.44
C GLY A 27 -2.92 1.38 3.28
N LEU A 28 -2.42 0.85 2.18
CA LEU A 28 -0.98 0.80 1.91
C LEU A 28 -0.39 2.19 1.65
N MET A 29 -1.09 3.06 0.92
CA MET A 29 -0.62 4.43 0.74
C MET A 29 -0.55 5.18 2.08
N ALA A 30 -1.55 5.02 2.95
CA ALA A 30 -1.65 5.73 4.22
C ALA A 30 -0.78 5.15 5.35
N TYR A 31 -0.51 3.84 5.34
CA TYR A 31 0.16 3.15 6.44
C TYR A 31 1.46 2.45 6.07
N SER A 32 1.83 2.43 4.78
CA SER A 32 3.09 1.88 4.30
C SER A 32 3.90 2.87 3.46
N GLY A 33 3.34 4.04 3.16
CA GLY A 33 4.02 5.08 2.37
C GLY A 33 4.28 4.71 0.92
N VAL A 34 3.69 3.61 0.42
CA VAL A 34 3.93 3.15 -0.96
C VAL A 34 3.29 4.08 -1.97
N ARG A 35 3.95 4.20 -3.12
CA ARG A 35 3.43 5.00 -4.25
C ARG A 35 2.39 4.21 -5.02
N PRO A 36 1.43 4.87 -5.69
CA PRO A 36 0.50 4.18 -6.58
C PRO A 36 1.19 3.28 -7.62
N GLU A 37 2.36 3.69 -8.11
CA GLU A 37 3.18 2.95 -9.07
C GLU A 37 3.74 1.63 -8.53
N VAL A 38 3.93 1.54 -7.20
CA VAL A 38 4.37 0.30 -6.54
C VAL A 38 3.25 -0.74 -6.57
N LEU A 39 2.01 -0.30 -6.43
CA LEU A 39 0.83 -1.18 -6.49
C LEU A 39 0.54 -1.64 -7.93
N GLY A 40 0.92 -0.83 -8.91
CA GLY A 40 0.85 -1.18 -10.33
C GLY A 40 1.38 -0.04 -11.19
N ASN A 41 2.34 -0.36 -12.07
CA ASN A 41 3.09 0.63 -12.82
C ASN A 41 2.27 1.26 -13.96
N TYR A 42 2.89 2.17 -14.72
CA TYR A 42 2.20 2.89 -15.79
C TYR A 42 1.77 1.99 -16.96
N LEU A 43 2.52 0.93 -17.24
CA LEU A 43 2.27 -0.02 -18.33
C LEU A 43 1.25 -1.10 -17.95
N GLY A 44 1.08 -1.35 -16.65
CA GLY A 44 0.24 -2.42 -16.10
C GLY A 44 0.86 -3.81 -16.28
N ASP A 45 2.17 -3.90 -16.41
CA ASP A 45 2.92 -5.15 -16.58
C ASP A 45 3.69 -5.59 -15.32
N ASP A 46 3.85 -4.71 -14.32
CA ASP A 46 4.39 -5.05 -12.99
C ASP A 46 3.70 -4.25 -11.87
N GLY A 47 3.80 -4.76 -10.65
CA GLY A 47 3.21 -4.19 -9.42
C GLY A 47 3.48 -5.09 -8.21
N LEU A 48 2.93 -4.74 -7.05
CA LEU A 48 3.01 -5.60 -5.87
C LEU A 48 2.27 -6.92 -6.11
N THR A 49 2.91 -8.01 -5.69
CA THR A 49 2.36 -9.37 -5.70
C THR A 49 2.10 -9.84 -4.27
N LEU A 50 1.40 -10.96 -4.12
CA LEU A 50 1.23 -11.59 -2.80
C LEU A 50 2.56 -12.17 -2.26
N GLY A 51 3.54 -12.41 -3.13
CA GLY A 51 4.89 -12.84 -2.77
C GLY A 51 5.72 -11.76 -2.09
N ASP A 52 5.37 -10.48 -2.30
CA ASP A 52 6.05 -9.33 -1.69
C ASP A 52 5.70 -9.14 -0.20
N PHE A 53 4.86 -10.03 0.35
CA PHE A 53 4.48 -10.09 1.76
C PHE A 53 4.90 -11.44 2.38
N PRO A 54 6.12 -11.57 2.92
CA PRO A 54 6.64 -12.85 3.43
C PRO A 54 5.79 -13.47 4.55
N GLU A 55 5.13 -12.64 5.36
CA GLU A 55 4.28 -13.10 6.45
C GLU A 55 2.87 -13.49 6.02
N LEU A 56 2.45 -13.18 4.78
CA LEU A 56 1.17 -13.62 4.23
C LEU A 56 1.20 -15.14 4.00
N ASP A 57 0.28 -15.86 4.61
CA ASP A 57 0.04 -17.29 4.45
C ASP A 57 -1.13 -17.52 3.48
N LEU A 58 -0.86 -18.31 2.44
CA LEU A 58 -1.81 -18.70 1.39
C LEU A 58 -2.00 -20.23 1.31
N SER A 59 -1.43 -20.99 2.25
CA SER A 59 -1.49 -22.46 2.24
C SER A 59 -2.81 -23.03 2.75
N GLY A 60 -3.55 -22.25 3.53
CA GLY A 60 -4.85 -22.63 4.09
C GLY A 60 -6.03 -22.18 3.23
N ALA A 61 -7.24 -22.48 3.70
CA ALA A 61 -8.48 -21.99 3.09
C ALA A 61 -8.64 -20.47 3.20
N ASP A 62 -8.09 -19.87 4.27
CA ASP A 62 -8.18 -18.44 4.55
C ASP A 62 -6.81 -17.75 4.48
N PRO A 63 -6.63 -16.75 3.61
CA PRO A 63 -5.46 -15.89 3.56
C PRO A 63 -5.33 -15.12 4.87
N LYS A 64 -4.15 -15.19 5.48
CA LYS A 64 -3.88 -14.51 6.76
C LYS A 64 -2.42 -14.12 6.89
N PHE A 65 -2.15 -13.01 7.58
CA PHE A 65 -0.80 -12.69 7.99
C PHE A 65 -0.44 -13.43 9.27
N ARG A 66 0.69 -14.13 9.28
CA ARG A 66 1.22 -14.83 10.47
C ARG A 66 1.73 -13.86 11.52
N LYS A 67 2.02 -12.61 11.13
CA LYS A 67 2.50 -11.53 11.98
C LYS A 67 2.00 -10.19 11.44
N MET A 68 1.60 -9.29 12.34
CA MET A 68 1.23 -7.91 12.03
C MET A 68 1.93 -6.96 13.02
N PRO A 69 2.48 -5.80 12.57
CA PRO A 69 2.61 -5.37 11.19
C PRO A 69 3.47 -6.33 10.35
N ALA A 70 3.16 -6.42 9.05
CA ALA A 70 3.84 -7.32 8.12
C ALA A 70 4.88 -6.57 7.28
N LEU A 71 5.92 -7.26 6.82
CA LEU A 71 6.90 -6.68 5.91
C LEU A 71 6.27 -6.50 4.52
N VAL A 72 6.69 -5.43 3.83
CA VAL A 72 6.41 -5.22 2.41
C VAL A 72 7.73 -5.06 1.69
N VAL A 73 7.99 -5.97 0.76
CA VAL A 73 9.18 -5.94 -0.09
C VAL A 73 8.86 -5.16 -1.36
N VAL A 74 9.41 -3.96 -1.50
CA VAL A 74 9.28 -3.19 -2.74
C VAL A 74 10.46 -3.52 -3.63
N ARG A 75 10.19 -4.31 -4.67
CA ARG A 75 11.19 -4.75 -5.66
C ARG A 75 11.74 -3.56 -6.46
N GLU A 76 12.96 -3.68 -6.94
CA GLU A 76 13.63 -2.64 -7.74
C GLU A 76 12.80 -2.23 -8.96
N SER A 77 12.18 -3.21 -9.65
CA SER A 77 11.37 -3.01 -10.86
C SER A 77 10.15 -2.09 -10.67
N ILE A 78 9.65 -1.98 -9.44
CA ILE A 78 8.47 -1.17 -9.08
C ILE A 78 8.83 0.01 -8.17
N SER A 79 10.13 0.22 -7.91
CA SER A 79 10.64 1.33 -7.13
C SER A 79 11.00 2.51 -8.03
N LYS A 80 10.44 3.70 -7.75
CA LYS A 80 10.82 4.91 -8.49
C LYS A 80 12.30 5.26 -8.32
N ALA A 81 12.90 4.88 -7.19
CA ALA A 81 14.28 5.22 -6.87
C ALA A 81 15.29 4.21 -7.46
N GLY A 82 14.84 3.22 -8.24
CA GLY A 82 15.71 2.27 -8.93
C GLY A 82 16.48 1.34 -7.98
N HIS A 83 15.97 1.12 -6.76
CA HIS A 83 16.52 0.14 -5.82
C HIS A 83 15.39 -0.51 -5.01
N ALA A 84 15.61 -1.75 -4.60
CA ALA A 84 14.70 -2.44 -3.70
C ALA A 84 14.78 -1.84 -2.28
N TYR A 85 13.64 -1.75 -1.60
CA TYR A 85 13.58 -1.31 -0.21
C TYR A 85 12.48 -2.04 0.54
N LEU A 86 12.55 -1.97 1.87
CA LEU A 86 11.55 -2.57 2.75
C LEU A 86 10.69 -1.46 3.37
N THR A 87 9.40 -1.72 3.47
CA THR A 87 8.48 -0.99 4.33
C THR A 87 7.62 -1.99 5.11
N PHE A 88 6.53 -1.54 5.72
CA PHE A 88 5.64 -2.40 6.49
C PHE A 88 4.17 -2.07 6.21
N ALA A 89 3.31 -3.09 6.29
CA ALA A 89 1.88 -2.94 6.33
C ALA A 89 1.43 -2.94 7.80
N ALA A 90 0.89 -1.81 8.26
CA ALA A 90 0.29 -1.74 9.58
C ALA A 90 -0.96 -2.63 9.65
N THR A 91 -1.38 -3.01 10.87
CA THR A 91 -2.54 -3.89 11.11
C THR A 91 -3.79 -3.52 10.29
N PRO A 92 -4.22 -2.25 10.15
CA PRO A 92 -5.37 -1.92 9.32
C PRO A 92 -5.19 -2.25 7.83
N ALA A 93 -3.97 -2.09 7.29
CA ALA A 93 -3.65 -2.45 5.91
C ALA A 93 -3.61 -3.97 5.74
N CYS A 94 -3.02 -4.71 6.68
CA CYS A 94 -3.03 -6.17 6.66
C CYS A 94 -4.46 -6.72 6.68
N ARG A 95 -5.34 -6.18 7.53
CA ARG A 95 -6.75 -6.60 7.60
C ARG A 95 -7.51 -6.29 6.31
N ALA A 96 -7.28 -5.13 5.71
CA ALA A 96 -7.86 -4.80 4.41
C ALA A 96 -7.41 -5.78 3.32
N ILE A 97 -6.15 -6.20 3.33
CA ILE A 97 -5.63 -7.21 2.40
C ILE A 97 -6.32 -8.55 2.64
N GLU A 98 -6.36 -9.05 3.89
CA GLU A 98 -7.03 -10.33 4.21
C GLU A 98 -8.49 -10.36 3.73
N ASP A 99 -9.28 -9.32 4.05
CA ASP A 99 -10.69 -9.22 3.64
C ASP A 99 -10.83 -9.25 2.11
N TYR A 100 -9.94 -8.55 1.41
CA TYR A 100 -9.95 -8.50 -0.05
C TYR A 100 -9.53 -9.82 -0.69
N LEU A 101 -8.54 -10.52 -0.14
CA LEU A 101 -8.11 -11.83 -0.65
C LEU A 101 -9.16 -12.91 -0.40
N LYS A 102 -9.86 -12.86 0.74
CA LYS A 102 -11.01 -13.73 1.00
C LYS A 102 -12.12 -13.53 -0.03
N PHE A 103 -12.43 -12.28 -0.37
CA PHE A 103 -13.37 -11.97 -1.44
C PHE A 103 -12.92 -12.57 -2.79
N ARG A 104 -11.63 -12.43 -3.14
CA ARG A 104 -11.07 -13.01 -4.39
C ARG A 104 -11.17 -14.52 -4.43
N LEU A 105 -10.84 -15.21 -3.33
CA LEU A 105 -10.99 -16.66 -3.23
C LEU A 105 -12.46 -17.10 -3.33
N ALA A 106 -13.37 -16.37 -2.69
CA ALA A 106 -14.80 -16.65 -2.76
C ALA A 106 -15.37 -16.46 -4.17
N ASP A 107 -14.78 -15.58 -4.98
CA ASP A 107 -15.08 -15.40 -6.40
C ASP A 107 -14.43 -16.48 -7.30
N GLY A 108 -13.77 -17.48 -6.70
CA GLY A 108 -13.17 -18.63 -7.38
C GLY A 108 -11.74 -18.39 -7.89
N GLU A 109 -11.11 -17.27 -7.56
CA GLU A 109 -9.74 -16.97 -7.97
C GLU A 109 -8.74 -17.89 -7.26
N LYS A 110 -7.77 -18.44 -8.00
CA LYS A 110 -6.65 -19.22 -7.41
C LYS A 110 -5.49 -18.29 -7.07
N LEU A 111 -5.36 -17.94 -5.79
CA LEU A 111 -4.29 -17.06 -5.32
C LEU A 111 -2.97 -17.80 -5.17
N THR A 112 -1.89 -17.21 -5.70
CA THR A 112 -0.52 -17.70 -5.58
C THR A 112 0.41 -16.57 -5.17
N ARG A 113 1.66 -16.89 -4.85
CA ARG A 113 2.69 -15.87 -4.59
C ARG A 113 2.91 -14.92 -5.77
N ALA A 114 2.67 -15.37 -7.01
CA ALA A 114 2.80 -14.56 -8.21
C ALA A 114 1.54 -13.74 -8.54
N SER A 115 0.42 -13.98 -7.86
CA SER A 115 -0.79 -13.20 -8.05
C SER A 115 -0.54 -11.74 -7.71
N ASP A 116 -1.10 -10.84 -8.51
CA ASP A 116 -1.10 -9.42 -8.21
C ASP A 116 -1.82 -9.14 -6.89
N LEU A 117 -1.42 -8.09 -6.19
CA LEU A 117 -2.07 -7.74 -4.94
C LEU A 117 -3.49 -7.21 -5.17
N VAL A 118 -3.69 -6.47 -6.27
CA VAL A 118 -4.91 -5.71 -6.57
C VAL A 118 -5.38 -6.03 -7.99
N THR A 119 -6.36 -6.95 -8.11
CA THR A 119 -6.77 -7.51 -9.40
C THR A 119 -7.31 -6.48 -10.41
N THR A 120 -6.93 -6.67 -11.68
CA THR A 120 -7.57 -6.01 -12.82
C THR A 120 -8.97 -6.55 -13.11
N GLY A 121 -9.36 -7.67 -12.48
CA GLY A 121 -10.59 -8.40 -12.76
C GLY A 121 -10.52 -9.04 -14.14
N ARG A 122 -11.42 -8.64 -15.05
CA ARG A 122 -11.43 -9.10 -16.45
C ARG A 122 -10.48 -8.33 -17.36
N GLY A 123 -9.55 -7.56 -16.79
CA GLY A 123 -8.59 -6.77 -17.55
C GLY A 123 -7.61 -7.67 -18.31
N ARG A 124 -7.17 -7.23 -19.49
CA ARG A 124 -6.14 -7.95 -20.28
C ARG A 124 -4.73 -7.81 -19.72
N ARG A 125 -4.53 -6.86 -18.81
CA ARG A 125 -3.22 -6.55 -18.20
C ARG A 125 -3.05 -7.36 -16.92
N PRO A 126 -1.83 -7.81 -16.59
CA PRO A 126 -1.58 -8.54 -15.36
C PRO A 126 -1.72 -7.64 -14.12
N PHE A 127 -1.49 -6.32 -14.21
CA PHE A 127 -1.63 -5.39 -13.09
C PHE A 127 -2.49 -4.17 -13.45
N LEU A 128 -3.12 -3.57 -12.43
CA LEU A 128 -3.78 -2.29 -12.60
C LEU A 128 -2.76 -1.20 -12.91
N ARG A 129 -3.08 -0.33 -13.86
CA ARG A 129 -2.21 0.83 -14.12
C ARG A 129 -2.29 1.84 -12.98
N THR A 130 -1.20 2.57 -12.79
CA THR A 130 -1.11 3.69 -11.84
C THR A 130 -2.29 4.67 -11.96
N MET A 131 -2.73 4.96 -13.19
CA MET A 131 -3.89 5.82 -13.46
C MET A 131 -5.19 5.22 -12.89
N ASN A 132 -5.41 3.92 -13.06
CA ASN A 132 -6.60 3.23 -12.57
C ASN A 132 -6.61 3.13 -11.04
N ILE A 133 -5.44 2.90 -10.44
CA ILE A 133 -5.25 2.94 -8.98
C ILE A 133 -5.60 4.33 -8.44
N SER A 134 -5.02 5.37 -9.04
CA SER A 134 -5.26 6.76 -8.66
C SER A 134 -6.73 7.16 -8.82
N GLU A 135 -7.40 6.71 -9.88
CA GLU A 135 -8.81 6.99 -10.11
C GLU A 135 -9.71 6.30 -9.07
N GLY A 136 -9.37 5.08 -8.66
CA GLY A 136 -10.07 4.39 -7.57
C GLY A 136 -10.00 5.18 -6.26
N VAL A 137 -8.83 5.69 -5.90
CA VAL A 137 -8.65 6.53 -4.70
C VAL A 137 -9.45 7.83 -4.82
N ARG A 138 -9.39 8.52 -5.97
CA ARG A 138 -10.19 9.73 -6.21
C ARG A 138 -11.68 9.47 -6.10
N ALA A 139 -12.18 8.35 -6.62
CA ALA A 139 -13.59 7.97 -6.48
C ALA A 139 -13.99 7.81 -5.01
N THR A 140 -13.16 7.17 -4.20
CA THR A 140 -13.37 7.06 -2.76
C THR A 140 -13.39 8.43 -2.08
N PHE A 141 -12.46 9.32 -2.42
CA PHE A 141 -12.40 10.69 -1.88
C PHE A 141 -13.64 11.51 -2.24
N ARG A 142 -14.05 11.49 -3.51
CA ARG A 142 -15.25 12.19 -3.98
C ARG A 142 -16.51 11.71 -3.23
N SER A 143 -16.59 10.42 -2.92
CA SER A 143 -17.72 9.86 -2.14
C SER A 143 -17.79 10.36 -0.68
N LEU A 144 -16.71 10.98 -0.19
CA LEU A 144 -16.60 11.59 1.14
C LEU A 144 -16.57 13.13 1.07
N GLY A 145 -16.80 13.73 -0.11
CA GLY A 145 -16.70 15.18 -0.32
C GLY A 145 -15.26 15.72 -0.29
N MET A 146 -14.24 14.85 -0.29
CA MET A 146 -12.83 15.25 -0.35
C MET A 146 -12.43 15.63 -1.78
N ARG A 147 -11.62 16.69 -1.91
CA ARG A 147 -11.10 17.19 -3.20
C ARG A 147 -9.60 16.93 -3.38
N ASP A 148 -8.98 16.26 -2.40
CA ASP A 148 -7.56 15.99 -2.36
C ASP A 148 -7.10 15.04 -3.48
N ARG A 149 -5.80 15.05 -3.76
CA ARG A 149 -5.17 14.08 -4.66
C ARG A 149 -4.83 12.81 -3.88
N PRO A 150 -4.72 11.64 -4.55
CA PRO A 150 -4.36 10.39 -3.88
C PRO A 150 -3.07 10.46 -3.04
N TYR A 151 -2.10 11.29 -3.46
CA TYR A 151 -0.81 11.48 -2.78
C TYR A 151 -0.94 11.99 -1.34
N VAL A 152 -2.07 12.61 -0.96
CA VAL A 152 -2.32 13.09 0.39
C VAL A 152 -2.24 11.97 1.44
N LEU A 153 -2.51 10.72 1.06
CA LEU A 153 -2.36 9.56 1.93
C LEU A 153 -0.88 9.25 2.25
N ARG A 154 0.03 9.45 1.29
CA ARG A 154 1.47 9.36 1.57
C ARG A 154 1.93 10.51 2.46
N VAL A 155 1.42 11.71 2.23
CA VAL A 155 1.72 12.87 3.10
C VAL A 155 1.29 12.57 4.54
N TYR A 156 0.15 11.90 4.74
CA TYR A 156 -0.24 11.41 6.06
C TYR A 156 0.80 10.45 6.67
N PHE A 157 1.22 9.43 5.92
CA PHE A 157 2.25 8.49 6.38
C PHE A 157 3.54 9.21 6.81
N GLU A 158 4.06 10.06 5.94
CA GLU A 158 5.30 10.84 6.17
C GLU A 158 5.15 11.75 7.40
N THR A 159 4.01 12.44 7.54
CA THR A 159 3.71 13.29 8.70
C THR A 159 3.66 12.47 10.00
N ARG A 160 3.01 11.30 9.99
CA ARG A 160 2.91 10.46 11.18
C ARG A 160 4.26 9.86 11.58
N LEU A 161 5.11 9.51 10.61
CA LEU A 161 6.47 9.09 10.89
C LEU A 161 7.33 10.24 11.45
N GLY A 162 7.25 11.44 10.88
CA GLY A 162 7.97 12.60 11.41
C GLY A 162 7.56 12.95 12.85
N ILE A 163 6.27 12.82 13.19
CA ILE A 163 5.81 12.96 14.58
C ILE A 163 6.42 11.86 15.48
N ALA A 164 6.45 10.61 15.02
CA ALA A 164 7.01 9.50 15.79
C ALA A 164 8.53 9.66 15.99
N GLU A 165 9.23 10.15 14.98
CA GLU A 165 10.65 10.50 15.04
C GLU A 165 10.90 11.63 16.04
N GLY A 166 10.16 12.73 15.97
CA GLY A 166 10.27 13.83 16.93
C GLY A 166 9.95 13.42 18.38
N GLN A 167 9.19 12.34 18.56
CA GLN A 167 8.91 11.72 19.87
C GLN A 167 9.93 10.65 20.28
N GLY A 168 10.98 10.41 19.49
CA GLY A 168 12.01 9.41 19.76
C GLY A 168 11.55 7.96 19.62
N LYS A 169 10.39 7.71 19.00
CA LYS A 169 9.83 6.35 18.83
C LYS A 169 10.42 5.60 17.63
N VAL A 170 10.95 6.34 16.66
CA VAL A 170 11.55 5.79 15.43
C VAL A 170 12.81 6.59 15.12
N ALA A 171 13.91 5.91 14.82
CA ALA A 171 15.13 6.58 14.39
C ALA A 171 15.01 7.08 12.94
N HIS A 172 15.61 8.24 12.64
CA HIS A 172 15.60 8.88 11.32
C HIS A 172 15.85 7.92 10.16
N ARG A 173 16.89 7.07 10.28
CA ARG A 173 17.27 6.08 9.25
C ARG A 173 16.10 5.18 8.81
N PHE A 174 15.19 4.83 9.72
CA PHE A 174 14.03 4.00 9.39
C PHE A 174 12.94 4.80 8.70
N VAL A 175 12.75 6.07 9.06
CA VAL A 175 11.82 6.98 8.37
C VAL A 175 12.23 7.13 6.90
N VAL A 176 13.52 7.37 6.66
CA VAL A 176 14.08 7.50 5.32
C VAL A 176 13.96 6.19 4.54
N HIS A 177 14.33 5.07 5.16
CA HIS A 177 14.26 3.74 4.54
C HIS A 177 12.83 3.35 4.14
N TRP A 178 11.85 3.49 5.05
CA TRP A 178 10.45 3.14 4.77
C TRP A 178 9.79 4.06 3.74
N GLY A 179 10.30 5.30 3.58
CA GLY A 179 9.90 6.22 2.52
C GLY A 179 10.41 5.85 1.12
N GLY A 180 11.27 4.83 1.00
CA GLY A 180 11.93 4.45 -0.26
C GLY A 180 12.98 5.46 -0.71
N HIS A 181 13.57 6.18 0.25
CA HIS A 181 14.68 7.09 0.01
C HIS A 181 15.99 6.39 0.42
N MET A 182 17.05 6.61 -0.37
CA MET A 182 18.40 6.34 0.10
C MET A 182 18.70 7.38 1.18
N GLY A 183 18.66 6.97 2.45
CA GLY A 183 19.37 7.74 3.47
C GLY A 183 20.86 7.65 3.22
N ASP A 184 21.65 8.45 3.94
CA ASP A 184 23.10 8.22 4.07
C ASP A 184 23.32 6.85 4.70
N ILE A 185 23.20 5.79 3.91
CA ILE A 185 23.69 4.45 4.24
C ILE A 185 25.18 4.52 3.92
N THR A 186 25.91 5.31 4.71
CA THR A 186 27.32 4.97 4.95
C THR A 186 27.30 3.72 5.80
N ALA A 187 27.34 2.58 5.12
CA ALA A 187 27.73 1.33 5.74
C ALA A 187 29.08 1.54 6.45
N ARG A 188 29.14 1.21 7.73
CA ARG A 188 30.36 0.79 8.41
C ARG A 188 30.22 -0.68 8.73
#